data_AF-M5F6Q2-F1
#
_entry.id   AF-M5F6Q2-F1
#
_cell.length_a   1.000
_cell.length_b   1.000
_cell.length_c   1.000
_cell.angle_alpha   90.00
_cell.angle_beta   90.00
_cell.angle_gamma   90.00
#
_symmetry.space_group_name_H-M   'P 1'
#
loop_
_entity.id
_entity.type
_entity.pdbx_description
1 polymer ?
#
loop_
_entity_poly.entity_id
_entity_poly.type
_entity_poly.pdbx_seq_one_letter_code
_entity_poly.pdbx_strand_id
1 'polypeptide(L)'
;MARQGGVCYPISPTSLSITSTLFNWPVVIDFPIGDLSVATSREALGYDSRTIAAITKRIDETVLGMTELLKDEVSAAASYLEACNILAEGKHHNSPKKPLFDLVGAHLTWGGKPLVEKIRCRSSWIGAHGAELRPSKIAMGQLRKSVAHRPQSVSEIFASPKEMMETLVYVEFEGLRFGPSRMRQAILDNTDKKDILWIRATNLTTLAPLIEGLGGPEWTDLGVVPPLKWEKGPKTAARKLQYLSPAGSVYRQYELIATYDTVVPTDEMFYVKQDSADFDLNGKTVSKKDLHNAINNLMKAGVIPRGEKVYLLNKAAQKVLDTVDMIDLSVFAKEKLADMVDATSLRLPDASWQARERVDKCQKVLSAEVPVPAEILSVCNLVVDDAAGPKATLASDSPLMEVYRRYYPAEYAAASSRADPVVQAYHEMLETYPLLNHTISYPTKFNHYMALLVNQCP
;
A
#
# COMPACT_ATOMS: atom_id res chain seq x y z
N MET A 1 -33.24 46.95 11.51
CA MET A 1 -34.46 47.80 11.42
C MET A 1 -34.16 49.03 10.59
N ALA A 2 -35.15 49.58 9.90
CA ALA A 2 -35.03 50.86 9.20
C ALA A 2 -35.55 51.99 10.10
N ARG A 3 -34.74 52.98 10.43
CA ARG A 3 -35.16 54.17 11.19
C ARG A 3 -35.40 55.32 10.24
N GLN A 4 -36.58 55.93 10.31
CA GLN A 4 -36.93 57.14 9.57
C GLN A 4 -37.51 58.15 10.56
N GLY A 5 -36.78 59.23 10.80
CA GLY A 5 -37.09 60.15 11.91
C GLY A 5 -36.99 59.44 13.27
N GLY A 6 -38.05 59.52 14.08
CA GLY A 6 -38.12 58.89 15.42
C GLY A 6 -38.67 57.46 15.45
N VAL A 7 -39.01 56.87 14.30
CA VAL A 7 -39.70 55.57 14.23
C VAL A 7 -38.79 54.51 13.59
N CYS A 8 -38.79 53.30 14.14
CA CYS A 8 -38.09 52.13 13.61
C CYS A 8 -39.08 51.12 13.03
N TYR A 9 -38.88 50.75 11.77
CA TYR A 9 -39.67 49.76 11.08
C TYR A 9 -38.88 48.45 10.90
N PRO A 10 -39.52 47.28 11.07
CA PRO A 10 -38.88 46.01 10.76
C PRO A 10 -38.67 45.87 9.24
N ILE A 11 -37.48 45.42 8.86
CA ILE A 11 -37.17 45.06 7.48
C ILE A 11 -37.39 43.56 7.32
N SER A 12 -38.17 43.15 6.33
CA SER A 12 -38.45 41.77 5.95
C SER A 12 -37.47 41.33 4.86
N PRO A 13 -36.54 40.40 5.15
CA PRO A 13 -35.59 39.89 4.15
C PRO A 13 -36.31 39.22 2.97
N THR A 14 -37.40 38.49 3.25
CA THR A 14 -38.22 37.80 2.26
C THR A 14 -38.79 38.78 1.22
N SER A 15 -39.16 39.99 1.66
CA SER A 15 -39.74 41.01 0.80
C SER A 15 -38.71 41.73 -0.07
N LEU A 16 -37.41 41.62 0.25
CA LEU A 16 -36.32 42.23 -0.51
C LEU A 16 -35.72 41.28 -1.55
N SER A 17 -35.96 39.97 -1.45
CA SER A 17 -35.26 38.93 -2.26
C SER A 17 -33.72 39.01 -2.18
N ILE A 18 -33.19 39.52 -1.07
CA ILE A 18 -31.76 39.67 -0.82
C ILE A 18 -31.33 38.71 0.28
N THR A 19 -30.20 38.05 0.07
CA THR A 19 -29.53 37.22 1.07
C THR A 19 -28.33 37.99 1.61
N SER A 20 -28.54 38.80 2.65
CA SER A 20 -27.46 39.52 3.34
C SER A 20 -27.30 39.00 4.75
N THR A 21 -26.07 38.71 5.15
CA THR A 21 -25.72 38.35 6.54
C THR A 21 -25.89 39.52 7.50
N LEU A 22 -26.09 40.74 7.01
CA LEU A 22 -26.38 41.92 7.81
C LEU A 22 -27.66 41.75 8.65
N PHE A 23 -28.64 40.97 8.16
CA PHE A 23 -29.88 40.70 8.90
C PHE A 23 -29.68 39.85 10.17
N ASN A 24 -28.54 39.18 10.29
CA ASN A 24 -28.18 38.45 11.51
C ASN A 24 -27.64 39.38 12.62
N TRP A 25 -27.48 40.68 12.32
CA TRP A 25 -26.97 41.65 13.26
C TRP A 25 -28.08 42.54 13.85
N PRO A 26 -27.96 42.95 15.12
CA PRO A 26 -28.86 43.93 15.73
C PRO A 26 -28.51 45.34 15.25
N VAL A 27 -28.78 45.64 13.97
CA VAL A 27 -28.48 46.95 13.35
C VAL A 27 -29.72 47.79 13.12
N VAL A 28 -29.56 49.10 13.29
CA VAL A 28 -30.53 50.13 12.91
C VAL A 28 -29.91 50.94 11.78
N ILE A 29 -30.60 50.99 10.64
CA ILE A 29 -30.14 51.69 9.44
C ILE A 29 -30.97 52.96 9.28
N ASP A 30 -30.30 54.10 9.13
CA ASP A 30 -30.94 55.41 9.03
C ASP A 30 -31.35 55.77 7.61
N PHE A 31 -32.61 56.16 7.48
CA PHE A 31 -33.23 56.61 6.24
C PHE A 31 -33.77 58.04 6.38
N PRO A 32 -33.49 58.93 5.41
CA PRO A 32 -34.14 60.24 5.33
C PRO A 32 -35.67 60.12 5.30
N ILE A 33 -36.33 61.15 5.82
CA ILE A 33 -37.80 61.23 5.76
C ILE A 33 -38.23 61.29 4.29
N GLY A 34 -39.10 60.35 3.89
CA GLY A 34 -39.67 60.26 2.55
C GLY A 34 -38.98 59.25 1.63
N ASP A 35 -37.91 58.58 2.08
CA ASP A 35 -37.21 57.55 1.30
C ASP A 35 -37.86 56.17 1.39
N LEU A 36 -38.58 55.89 2.47
CA LEU A 36 -39.33 54.64 2.64
C LEU A 36 -40.83 54.90 2.53
N SER A 37 -41.52 54.02 1.81
CA SER A 37 -42.97 53.92 1.81
C SER A 37 -43.41 53.25 3.12
N VAL A 38 -44.37 53.86 3.81
CA VAL A 38 -44.97 53.28 5.03
C VAL A 38 -46.34 52.75 4.66
N ALA A 39 -46.61 51.49 5.01
CA ALA A 39 -47.89 50.85 4.78
C ALA A 39 -49.02 51.60 5.51
N THR A 40 -50.26 51.43 5.06
CA THR A 40 -51.43 52.13 5.61
C THR A 40 -51.61 51.91 7.12
N SER A 41 -51.13 50.79 7.67
CA SER A 41 -51.14 50.49 9.12
C SER A 41 -50.18 51.37 9.94
N ARG A 42 -49.28 52.14 9.30
CA ARG A 42 -48.25 52.98 9.93
C ARG A 42 -47.24 52.26 10.83
N GLU A 43 -47.28 50.93 10.85
CA GLU A 43 -46.39 50.08 11.65
C GLU A 43 -45.45 49.21 10.79
N ALA A 44 -45.69 49.15 9.48
CA ALA A 44 -44.93 48.34 8.54
C ALA A 44 -44.43 49.16 7.34
N LEU A 45 -43.33 48.71 6.72
CA LEU A 45 -42.85 49.26 5.45
C LEU A 45 -43.71 48.74 4.30
N GLY A 46 -43.99 49.62 3.32
CA GLY A 46 -44.39 49.20 1.99
C GLY A 46 -43.16 48.77 1.18
N TYR A 47 -43.25 47.65 0.46
CA TYR A 47 -42.15 47.14 -0.37
C TYR A 47 -42.40 47.42 -1.86
N ASP A 48 -42.63 48.68 -2.19
CA ASP A 48 -42.62 49.11 -3.59
C ASP A 48 -41.18 49.16 -4.14
N SER A 49 -41.04 49.23 -5.47
CA SER A 49 -39.73 49.19 -6.13
C SER A 49 -38.78 50.29 -5.64
N ARG A 50 -39.31 51.47 -5.31
CA ARG A 50 -38.54 52.59 -4.75
C ARG A 50 -37.99 52.26 -3.37
N THR A 51 -38.84 51.75 -2.47
CA THR A 51 -38.45 51.43 -1.09
C THR A 51 -37.47 50.27 -1.06
N ILE A 52 -37.67 49.24 -1.89
CA ILE A 52 -36.72 48.14 -2.05
C ILE A 52 -35.36 48.69 -2.51
N ALA A 53 -35.31 49.50 -3.57
CA ALA A 53 -34.07 50.07 -4.07
C ALA A 53 -33.35 50.95 -3.03
N ALA A 54 -34.09 51.76 -2.26
CA ALA A 54 -33.54 52.58 -1.19
C ALA A 54 -32.94 51.72 -0.07
N ILE A 55 -33.65 50.68 0.39
CA ILE A 55 -33.17 49.76 1.42
C ILE A 55 -31.93 49.01 0.95
N THR A 56 -31.94 48.45 -0.26
CA THR A 56 -30.80 47.73 -0.84
C THR A 56 -29.57 48.62 -0.92
N LYS A 57 -29.72 49.81 -1.52
CA LYS A 57 -28.63 50.78 -1.65
C LYS A 57 -28.03 51.10 -0.28
N ARG A 58 -28.86 51.31 0.73
CA ARG A 58 -28.40 51.66 2.07
C ARG A 58 -27.73 50.50 2.79
N ILE A 59 -28.20 49.26 2.58
CA ILE A 59 -27.53 48.05 3.05
C ILE A 59 -26.14 47.96 2.44
N ASP A 60 -26.01 48.15 1.13
CA ASP A 60 -24.72 48.11 0.42
C ASP A 60 -23.77 49.21 0.93
N GLU A 61 -24.25 50.45 1.07
CA GLU A 61 -23.50 51.57 1.67
C GLU A 61 -23.02 51.24 3.09
N THR A 62 -23.88 50.59 3.89
CA THR A 62 -23.54 50.20 5.27
C THR A 62 -22.45 49.13 5.27
N VAL A 63 -22.56 48.11 4.42
CA VAL A 63 -21.56 47.05 4.30
C VAL A 63 -20.22 47.63 3.83
N LEU A 64 -20.23 48.55 2.86
CA LEU A 64 -19.02 49.26 2.42
C LEU A 64 -18.41 50.11 3.54
N GLY A 65 -19.23 50.84 4.30
CA GLY A 65 -18.76 51.60 5.46
C GLY A 65 -18.14 50.71 6.54
N MET A 66 -18.73 49.55 6.80
CA MET A 66 -18.16 48.55 7.71
C MET A 66 -16.88 47.91 7.15
N THR A 67 -16.76 47.80 5.82
CA THR A 67 -15.54 47.30 5.15
C THR A 67 -14.37 48.27 5.39
N GLU A 68 -14.60 49.58 5.31
CA GLU A 68 -13.56 50.59 5.57
C GLU A 68 -12.97 50.47 6.99
N LEU A 69 -13.74 50.02 7.98
CA LEU A 69 -13.21 49.80 9.36
C LEU A 69 -12.13 48.71 9.43
N LEU A 70 -12.17 47.72 8.52
CA LEU A 70 -11.17 46.65 8.47
C LEU A 70 -10.13 46.87 7.37
N LYS A 71 -10.32 47.88 6.53
CA LYS A 71 -9.44 48.15 5.40
C LYS A 71 -8.06 48.59 5.86
N ASP A 72 -7.97 49.37 6.93
CA ASP A 72 -6.68 49.79 7.49
C ASP A 72 -5.91 48.58 8.06
N GLU A 73 -6.59 47.67 8.75
CA GLU A 73 -6.01 46.43 9.28
C GLU A 73 -5.46 45.56 8.15
N VAL A 74 -6.22 45.38 7.07
CA VAL A 74 -5.79 44.62 5.88
C VAL A 74 -4.67 45.33 5.12
N SER A 75 -4.76 46.64 4.93
CA SER A 75 -3.79 47.42 4.14
C SER A 75 -2.44 47.57 4.85
N ALA A 76 -2.42 47.45 6.18
CA ALA A 76 -1.20 47.45 6.97
C ALA A 76 -0.40 46.12 6.88
N ALA A 77 -0.98 45.06 6.31
CA ALA A 77 -0.28 43.79 6.13
C ALA A 77 0.93 43.96 5.19
N ALA A 78 2.08 43.39 5.57
CA ALA A 78 3.33 43.51 4.81
C ALA A 78 3.32 42.69 3.51
N SER A 79 2.47 41.66 3.44
CA SER A 79 2.31 40.81 2.27
C SER A 79 0.86 40.45 1.98
N TYR A 80 0.59 40.01 0.76
CA TYR A 80 -0.72 39.48 0.38
C TYR A 80 -1.11 38.25 1.22
N LEU A 81 -0.14 37.39 1.58
CA LEU A 81 -0.39 36.23 2.42
C LEU A 81 -0.82 36.63 3.84
N GLU A 82 -0.19 37.65 4.41
CA GLU A 82 -0.60 38.21 5.70
C GLU A 82 -2.01 38.80 5.64
N ALA A 83 -2.32 39.54 4.57
CA ALA A 83 -3.66 40.09 4.36
C ALA A 83 -4.72 38.97 4.26
N CYS A 84 -4.41 37.89 3.53
CA CYS A 84 -5.26 36.70 3.45
C CYS A 84 -5.38 36.02 4.82
N ASN A 85 -4.31 35.99 5.62
CA ASN A 85 -4.33 35.42 6.95
C ASN A 85 -5.25 36.21 7.90
N ILE A 86 -5.24 37.54 7.85
CA ILE A 86 -6.17 38.40 8.60
C ILE A 86 -7.62 38.02 8.27
N LEU A 87 -7.95 37.83 6.98
CA LEU A 87 -9.28 37.37 6.57
C LEU A 87 -9.59 35.97 7.13
N ALA A 88 -8.66 35.02 7.02
CA ALA A 88 -8.87 33.64 7.44
C ALA A 88 -9.05 33.52 8.97
N GLU A 89 -8.23 34.21 9.75
CA GLU A 89 -8.37 34.30 11.21
C GLU A 89 -9.64 35.05 11.61
N GLY A 90 -9.94 36.13 10.89
CA GLY A 90 -11.18 36.89 11.03
C GLY A 90 -12.42 36.00 10.88
N LYS A 91 -12.45 35.13 9.86
CA LYS A 91 -13.55 34.20 9.57
C LYS A 91 -13.52 32.89 10.36
N HIS A 92 -12.49 32.66 11.18
CA HIS A 92 -12.37 31.45 11.97
C HIS A 92 -13.57 31.30 12.95
N HIS A 93 -14.05 30.07 13.17
CA HIS A 93 -15.26 29.82 13.97
C HIS A 93 -15.19 30.37 15.41
N ASN A 94 -13.99 30.42 16.00
CA ASN A 94 -13.77 30.96 17.34
C ASN A 94 -13.44 32.46 17.36
N SER A 95 -13.42 33.14 16.22
CA SER A 95 -13.06 34.55 16.16
C SER A 95 -14.24 35.42 16.64
N PRO A 96 -14.04 36.35 17.59
CA PRO A 96 -15.08 37.30 17.97
C PRO A 96 -15.40 38.26 16.82
N LYS A 97 -14.48 38.44 15.86
CA LYS A 97 -14.70 39.26 14.66
C LYS A 97 -15.41 38.48 13.53
N LYS A 98 -15.69 37.18 13.69
CA LYS A 98 -16.26 36.33 12.63
C LYS A 98 -17.51 36.90 11.97
N PRO A 99 -18.54 37.35 12.73
CA PRO A 99 -19.73 37.90 12.09
C PRO A 99 -19.42 39.10 11.19
N LEU A 100 -18.37 39.87 11.51
CA LEU A 100 -17.99 41.06 10.77
C LEU A 100 -17.26 40.67 9.49
N PHE A 101 -16.29 39.76 9.60
CA PHE A 101 -15.57 39.23 8.44
C PHE A 101 -16.45 38.40 7.51
N ASP A 102 -17.47 37.70 8.02
CA ASP A 102 -18.48 37.02 7.19
C ASP A 102 -19.29 38.02 6.35
N LEU A 103 -19.56 39.22 6.91
CA LEU A 103 -20.31 40.28 6.26
C LEU A 103 -19.46 41.03 5.21
N VAL A 104 -18.25 41.44 5.57
CA VAL A 104 -17.44 42.35 4.74
C VAL A 104 -16.33 41.65 3.96
N GLY A 105 -16.01 40.39 4.29
CA GLY A 105 -14.81 39.72 3.78
C GLY A 105 -14.74 39.56 2.26
N ALA A 106 -15.88 39.53 1.57
CA ALA A 106 -15.94 39.49 0.10
C ALA A 106 -15.52 40.82 -0.57
N HIS A 107 -15.56 41.92 0.18
CA HIS A 107 -15.22 43.27 -0.29
C HIS A 107 -13.79 43.70 0.07
N LEU A 108 -13.09 42.91 0.90
CA LEU A 108 -11.71 43.19 1.28
C LEU A 108 -10.76 42.89 0.13
N THR A 109 -9.87 43.84 -0.14
CA THR A 109 -8.82 43.72 -1.16
C THR A 109 -7.49 44.19 -0.58
N TRP A 110 -6.39 43.65 -1.10
CA TRP A 110 -5.03 44.10 -0.80
C TRP A 110 -4.33 44.42 -2.11
N GLY A 111 -3.88 45.67 -2.28
CA GLY A 111 -3.32 46.15 -3.56
C GLY A 111 -4.27 45.98 -4.75
N GLY A 112 -5.60 46.03 -4.52
CA GLY A 112 -6.63 45.78 -5.53
C GLY A 112 -6.91 44.29 -5.82
N LYS A 113 -6.17 43.36 -5.21
CA LYS A 113 -6.40 41.91 -5.33
C LYS A 113 -7.39 41.44 -4.25
N PRO A 114 -8.46 40.71 -4.61
CA PRO A 114 -9.36 40.11 -3.63
C PRO A 114 -8.62 39.14 -2.70
N LEU A 115 -8.98 39.15 -1.42
CA LEU A 115 -8.43 38.23 -0.44
C LEU A 115 -9.05 36.83 -0.57
N VAL A 116 -8.28 35.81 -0.21
CA VAL A 116 -8.75 34.41 -0.23
C VAL A 116 -8.58 33.76 1.14
N GLU A 117 -9.57 32.98 1.54
CA GLU A 117 -9.53 32.23 2.81
C GLU A 117 -8.63 31.00 2.74
N LYS A 118 -8.37 30.49 1.54
CA LYS A 118 -7.59 29.27 1.30
C LYS A 118 -6.67 29.47 0.12
N ILE A 119 -5.40 29.09 0.30
CA ILE A 119 -4.40 29.11 -0.77
C ILE A 119 -4.41 27.75 -1.45
N ARG A 120 -4.74 27.72 -2.74
CA ARG A 120 -4.77 26.47 -3.51
C ARG A 120 -3.49 26.35 -4.31
N CYS A 121 -2.68 25.33 -4.02
CA CYS A 121 -1.56 24.96 -4.86
C CYS A 121 -2.03 23.90 -5.86
N ARG A 122 -1.93 24.19 -7.16
CA ARG A 122 -2.03 23.11 -8.14
C ARG A 122 -0.73 22.32 -8.08
N SER A 123 -0.80 21.02 -7.82
CA SER A 123 0.39 20.15 -7.81
C SER A 123 1.09 20.07 -9.17
N SER A 124 0.39 20.48 -10.23
CA SER A 124 0.93 20.67 -11.58
C SER A 124 0.46 21.97 -12.23
N TRP A 125 1.41 22.71 -12.78
CA TRP A 125 1.25 23.86 -13.67
C TRP A 125 2.06 23.61 -14.96
N ILE A 126 1.77 24.33 -16.03
CA ILE A 126 2.52 24.18 -17.29
C ILE A 126 3.98 24.56 -17.02
N GLY A 127 4.87 23.56 -17.03
CA GLY A 127 6.30 23.74 -16.76
C GLY A 127 6.68 23.86 -15.28
N ALA A 128 5.78 23.60 -14.32
CA ALA A 128 6.12 23.55 -12.90
C ALA A 128 5.29 22.52 -12.09
N HIS A 129 5.90 21.85 -11.11
CA HIS A 129 5.25 20.83 -10.28
C HIS A 129 5.66 20.94 -8.81
N GLY A 130 4.67 20.95 -7.91
CA GLY A 130 4.89 21.00 -6.46
C GLY A 130 4.83 19.62 -5.82
N ALA A 131 5.67 19.39 -4.81
CA ALA A 131 5.60 18.25 -3.91
C ALA A 131 5.76 18.73 -2.47
N GLU A 132 4.79 18.42 -1.61
CA GLU A 132 4.87 18.73 -0.19
C GLU A 132 5.66 17.65 0.55
N LEU A 133 6.59 18.11 1.38
CA LEU A 133 7.31 17.29 2.35
C LEU A 133 6.88 17.77 3.74
N ARG A 134 6.36 16.85 4.56
CA ARG A 134 5.92 17.14 5.93
C ARG A 134 6.87 16.56 6.99
N PRO A 135 8.07 17.15 7.20
CA PRO A 135 8.95 16.88 8.34
C PRO A 135 8.24 16.80 9.70
N SER A 136 7.19 17.60 9.88
CA SER A 136 6.39 17.64 11.10
C SER A 136 5.63 16.34 11.38
N LYS A 137 5.24 15.61 10.32
CA LYS A 137 4.40 14.38 10.40
C LYS A 137 5.18 13.09 10.17
N ILE A 138 6.34 13.16 9.52
CA ILE A 138 7.16 12.00 9.17
C ILE A 138 8.48 12.08 9.95
N ALA A 139 8.89 10.98 10.57
CA ALA A 139 10.19 10.91 11.24
C ALA A 139 11.32 11.30 10.27
N MET A 140 12.02 12.40 10.57
CA MET A 140 13.08 12.99 9.74
C MET A 140 14.12 11.98 9.23
N GLY A 141 14.40 10.93 10.02
CA GLY A 141 15.31 9.85 9.63
C GLY A 141 14.86 9.03 8.41
N GLN A 142 13.57 8.97 8.09
CA GLN A 142 13.05 8.30 6.88
C GLN A 142 13.21 9.20 5.65
N LEU A 143 12.84 10.49 5.75
CA LEU A 143 13.02 11.47 4.68
C LEU A 143 14.50 11.65 4.32
N ARG A 144 15.41 11.68 5.30
CA ARG A 144 16.87 11.79 5.07
C ARG A 144 17.46 10.64 4.24
N LYS A 145 16.84 9.45 4.24
CA LYS A 145 17.39 8.28 3.53
C LYS A 145 16.97 8.22 2.07
N SER A 146 15.75 8.64 1.76
CA SER A 146 15.21 8.62 0.41
C SER A 146 14.18 9.74 0.24
N VAL A 147 14.56 10.79 -0.49
CA VAL A 147 13.63 11.83 -0.96
C VAL A 147 13.55 11.67 -2.47
N ALA A 148 12.33 11.62 -3.00
CA ALA A 148 12.07 11.72 -4.42
C ALA A 148 11.00 12.79 -4.62
N HIS A 149 11.17 13.64 -5.63
CA HIS A 149 10.09 14.54 -6.01
C HIS A 149 8.95 13.69 -6.59
N ARG A 150 7.85 13.63 -5.85
CA ARG A 150 6.65 12.90 -6.21
C ARG A 150 5.49 13.89 -6.07
N PRO A 151 5.06 14.54 -7.16
CA PRO A 151 3.92 15.42 -7.07
C PRO A 151 2.72 14.60 -6.60
N GLN A 152 2.03 15.04 -5.55
CA GLN A 152 0.80 14.36 -5.15
C GLN A 152 -0.25 14.55 -6.26
N SER A 153 -0.94 13.47 -6.61
CA SER A 153 -1.88 13.42 -7.74
C SER A 153 -3.18 14.21 -7.52
N VAL A 154 -3.23 15.07 -6.51
CA VAL A 154 -4.39 15.88 -6.14
C VAL A 154 -3.91 17.30 -5.88
N SER A 155 -4.68 18.30 -6.29
CA SER A 155 -4.46 19.71 -5.93
C SER A 155 -4.34 19.82 -4.41
N GLU A 156 -3.13 19.98 -3.89
CA GLU A 156 -2.91 20.21 -2.46
C GLU A 156 -3.48 21.60 -2.12
N ILE A 157 -4.48 21.60 -1.25
CA ILE A 157 -5.04 22.82 -0.70
C ILE A 157 -4.24 23.08 0.58
N PHE A 158 -3.45 24.15 0.62
CA PHE A 158 -3.01 24.69 1.91
C PHE A 158 -4.29 25.15 2.62
N ALA A 159 -4.58 24.57 3.77
CA ALA A 159 -5.87 24.73 4.41
C ALA A 159 -6.07 26.16 4.92
N SER A 160 -4.97 26.89 5.15
CA SER A 160 -4.97 28.31 5.50
C SER A 160 -3.75 29.07 4.92
N PRO A 161 -3.84 30.40 4.74
CA PRO A 161 -2.69 31.26 4.43
C PRO A 161 -1.56 31.15 5.47
N LYS A 162 -1.91 30.95 6.75
CA LYS A 162 -0.95 30.71 7.83
C LYS A 162 -0.03 29.52 7.55
N GLU A 163 -0.60 28.39 7.14
CA GLU A 163 0.18 27.20 6.80
C GLU A 163 1.20 27.49 5.68
N MET A 164 0.80 28.28 4.67
CA MET A 164 1.71 28.70 3.60
C MET A 164 2.81 29.63 4.12
N MET A 165 2.50 30.58 5.01
CA MET A 165 3.51 31.46 5.63
C MET A 165 4.53 30.68 6.49
N GLU A 166 4.11 29.58 7.10
CA GLU A 166 4.97 28.71 7.91
C GLU A 166 5.73 27.66 7.07
N THR A 167 5.44 27.57 5.77
CA THR A 167 6.04 26.59 4.84
C THR A 167 7.28 27.15 4.17
N LEU A 168 8.37 26.38 4.18
CA LEU A 168 9.59 26.71 3.43
C LEU A 168 9.42 26.33 1.96
N VAL A 169 9.63 27.26 1.04
CA VAL A 169 9.52 27.01 -0.40
C VAL A 169 10.91 26.85 -1.02
N TYR A 170 11.17 25.69 -1.63
CA TYR A 170 12.39 25.42 -2.38
C TYR A 170 12.06 25.17 -3.85
N VAL A 171 12.81 25.80 -4.75
CA VAL A 171 12.63 25.67 -6.19
C VAL A 171 13.82 24.94 -6.81
N GLU A 172 13.57 23.84 -7.48
CA GLU A 172 14.52 23.12 -8.32
C GLU A 172 14.27 23.46 -9.79
N PHE A 173 15.23 24.12 -10.43
CA PHE A 173 15.18 24.33 -11.87
C PHE A 173 15.64 23.10 -12.65
N GLU A 174 15.10 22.96 -13.86
CA GLU A 174 15.50 21.90 -14.79
C GLU A 174 17.01 21.91 -15.04
N GLY A 175 17.62 20.72 -15.09
CA GLY A 175 19.07 20.55 -15.23
C GLY A 175 19.86 20.61 -13.92
N LEU A 176 19.21 20.87 -12.77
CA LEU A 176 19.91 20.85 -11.47
C LEU A 176 20.49 19.47 -11.15
N ARG A 177 21.81 19.42 -10.92
CA ARG A 177 22.47 18.20 -10.46
C ARG A 177 22.23 17.97 -8.96
N PHE A 178 21.94 16.73 -8.62
CA PHE A 178 21.76 16.24 -7.25
C PHE A 178 20.58 16.85 -6.49
N GLY A 179 19.48 17.23 -7.17
CA GLY A 179 18.27 17.77 -6.53
C GLY A 179 17.84 17.01 -5.27
N PRO A 180 17.67 15.67 -5.30
CA PRO A 180 17.34 14.88 -4.10
C PRO A 180 18.35 14.97 -2.96
N SER A 181 19.65 15.09 -3.24
CA SER A 181 20.67 15.25 -2.20
C SER A 181 20.69 16.65 -1.60
N ARG A 182 20.43 17.68 -2.42
CA ARG A 182 20.31 19.07 -1.96
C ARG A 182 19.04 19.25 -1.12
N MET A 183 17.92 18.65 -1.54
CA MET A 183 16.69 18.66 -0.74
C MET A 183 16.88 17.94 0.61
N ARG A 184 17.65 16.85 0.65
CA ARG A 184 18.01 16.21 1.94
C ARG A 184 18.84 17.13 2.84
N GLN A 185 19.72 17.96 2.27
CA GLN A 185 20.45 18.97 3.03
C GLN A 185 19.49 20.05 3.54
N ALA A 186 18.58 20.58 2.70
CA ALA A 186 17.56 21.53 3.12
C ALA A 186 16.68 21.00 4.27
N ILE A 187 16.30 19.71 4.21
CA ILE A 187 15.60 19.03 5.31
C ILE A 187 16.49 18.92 6.56
N LEU A 188 17.81 18.69 6.41
CA LEU A 188 18.75 18.64 7.53
C LEU A 188 18.85 20.01 8.24
N ASP A 189 18.92 21.07 7.45
CA ASP A 189 19.11 22.45 7.89
C ASP A 189 17.82 23.05 8.47
N ASN A 190 16.66 22.48 8.13
CA ASN A 190 15.35 22.83 8.70
C ASN A 190 15.20 22.29 10.15
N THR A 191 15.89 22.95 11.10
CA THR A 191 15.88 22.62 12.52
C THR A 191 14.50 22.79 13.17
N ASP A 192 13.71 23.73 12.66
CA ASP A 192 12.39 24.09 13.16
C ASP A 192 11.30 23.09 12.74
N LYS A 193 11.65 22.12 11.88
CA LYS A 193 10.75 21.09 11.33
C LYS A 193 9.53 21.68 10.62
N LYS A 194 9.70 22.86 9.99
CA LYS A 194 8.67 23.47 9.14
C LYS A 194 8.32 22.55 7.97
N ASP A 195 7.09 22.63 7.49
CA ASP A 195 6.72 21.92 6.28
C ASP A 195 7.47 22.55 5.08
N ILE A 196 7.74 21.74 4.06
CA ILE A 196 8.52 22.16 2.88
C ILE A 196 7.68 21.95 1.62
N LEU A 197 7.55 22.99 0.81
CA LEU A 197 7.05 22.89 -0.55
C LEU A 197 8.22 22.84 -1.52
N TRP A 198 8.41 21.68 -2.16
CA TRP A 198 9.42 21.47 -3.18
C TRP A 198 8.83 21.62 -4.58
N ILE A 199 9.14 22.74 -5.23
CA ILE A 199 8.69 23.05 -6.58
C ILE A 199 9.79 22.66 -7.57
N ARG A 200 9.44 21.94 -8.63
CA ARG A 200 10.27 21.78 -9.82
C ARG A 200 9.75 22.68 -10.91
N ALA A 201 10.59 23.51 -11.51
CA ALA A 201 10.19 24.42 -12.59
C ALA A 201 11.19 24.36 -13.75
N THR A 202 10.73 24.60 -14.97
CA THR A 202 11.63 24.68 -16.13
C THR A 202 12.47 25.95 -16.11
N ASN A 203 11.87 27.08 -15.71
CA ASN A 203 12.55 28.38 -15.62
C ASN A 203 11.76 29.36 -14.73
N LEU A 204 12.28 30.57 -14.56
CA LEU A 204 11.63 31.63 -13.76
C LEU A 204 10.25 32.05 -14.32
N THR A 205 10.09 32.07 -15.64
CA THR A 205 8.83 32.45 -16.29
C THR A 205 7.71 31.47 -15.99
N THR A 206 8.00 30.17 -15.93
CA THR A 206 7.01 29.14 -15.56
C THR A 206 6.75 29.07 -14.06
N LEU A 207 7.73 29.46 -13.24
CA LEU A 207 7.60 29.56 -11.79
C LEU A 207 6.71 30.73 -11.33
N ALA A 208 6.87 31.91 -11.94
CA ALA A 208 6.27 33.15 -11.44
C ALA A 208 4.74 33.07 -11.24
N PRO A 209 3.94 32.54 -12.18
CA PRO A 209 2.49 32.40 -11.98
C PRO A 209 2.12 31.45 -10.82
N LEU A 210 2.92 30.41 -10.60
CA LEU A 210 2.71 29.47 -9.50
C LEU A 210 2.99 30.14 -8.15
N ILE A 211 4.11 30.86 -8.02
CA ILE A 211 4.46 31.61 -6.82
C ILE A 211 3.42 32.71 -6.54
N GLU A 212 2.96 33.43 -7.56
CA GLU A 212 1.89 34.42 -7.39
C GLU A 212 0.58 33.79 -6.92
N GLY A 213 0.22 32.63 -7.47
CA GLY A 213 -0.96 31.85 -7.04
C GLY A 213 -0.86 31.35 -5.60
N LEU A 214 0.36 31.14 -5.09
CA LEU A 214 0.64 30.82 -3.69
C LEU A 214 0.64 32.06 -2.78
N GLY A 215 0.35 33.24 -3.31
CA GLY A 215 0.35 34.50 -2.57
C GLY A 215 1.72 35.17 -2.47
N GLY A 216 2.68 34.76 -3.30
CA GLY A 216 4.01 35.35 -3.36
C GLY A 216 4.92 34.99 -2.17
N PRO A 217 4.98 33.72 -1.71
CA PRO A 217 5.88 33.35 -0.62
C PRO A 217 7.34 33.57 -1.01
N GLU A 218 8.17 33.87 0.00
CA GLU A 218 9.62 33.79 -0.18
C GLU A 218 10.03 32.37 -0.54
N TRP A 219 10.97 32.24 -1.46
CA TRP A 219 11.45 30.94 -1.93
C TRP A 219 12.97 30.94 -2.11
N THR A 220 13.56 29.77 -1.99
CA THR A 220 15.01 29.55 -2.13
C THR A 220 15.29 28.68 -3.36
N ASP A 221 16.22 29.10 -4.21
CA ASP A 221 16.75 28.23 -5.27
C ASP A 221 17.48 27.04 -4.65
N LEU A 222 17.01 25.83 -4.91
CA LEU A 222 17.65 24.61 -4.43
C LEU A 222 19.09 24.46 -4.94
N GLY A 223 19.44 25.11 -6.05
CA GLY A 223 20.80 25.19 -6.59
C GLY A 223 21.82 25.83 -5.65
N VAL A 224 21.39 26.74 -4.76
CA VAL A 224 22.28 27.35 -3.76
C VAL A 224 22.52 26.45 -2.54
N VAL A 225 21.62 25.49 -2.28
CA VAL A 225 21.76 24.53 -1.18
C VAL A 225 22.80 23.49 -1.53
N PRO A 226 23.91 23.32 -0.79
CA PRO A 226 24.94 22.35 -1.13
C PRO A 226 24.37 20.91 -1.11
N PRO A 227 24.84 20.02 -1.99
CA PRO A 227 24.39 18.63 -1.95
C PRO A 227 24.87 17.98 -0.65
N LEU A 228 23.98 17.24 0.02
CA LEU A 228 24.32 16.49 1.22
C LEU A 228 25.51 15.56 0.93
N LYS A 229 26.65 15.85 1.55
CA LYS A 229 27.82 14.99 1.55
C LYS A 229 27.62 13.96 2.65
N TRP A 230 27.31 12.73 2.24
CA TRP A 230 27.47 11.61 3.17
C TRP A 230 28.96 11.44 3.38
N GLU A 231 29.42 11.64 4.62
CA GLU A 231 30.67 11.02 5.02
C GLU A 231 30.50 9.54 4.70
N LYS A 232 31.37 9.01 3.84
CA LYS A 232 31.50 7.58 3.72
C LYS A 232 31.91 7.13 5.10
N GLY A 233 30.95 6.66 5.88
CA GLY A 233 31.22 6.05 7.16
C GLY A 233 32.33 5.02 6.98
N PRO A 234 33.04 4.66 8.08
CA PRO A 234 34.04 3.61 8.00
C PRO A 234 33.43 2.44 7.22
N LYS A 235 34.20 1.87 6.27
CA LYS A 235 33.77 0.68 5.54
C LYS A 235 33.60 -0.43 6.57
N THR A 236 32.42 -0.53 7.17
CA THR A 236 32.11 -1.60 8.10
C THR A 236 31.97 -2.87 7.27
N ALA A 237 32.54 -3.97 7.77
CA ALA A 237 32.29 -5.30 7.21
C ALA A 237 30.78 -5.63 7.21
N ALA A 238 30.03 -5.03 8.14
CA ALA A 238 28.58 -5.13 8.20
C ALA A 238 27.91 -4.47 6.99
N ARG A 239 26.97 -5.22 6.40
CA ARG A 239 26.09 -4.83 5.29
C ARG A 239 24.65 -4.85 5.76
N LYS A 240 23.86 -3.89 5.26
CA LYS A 240 22.41 -3.92 5.46
C LYS A 240 21.77 -4.75 4.36
N LEU A 241 21.39 -5.99 4.69
CA LEU A 241 20.80 -6.94 3.75
C LEU A 241 19.31 -7.12 4.02
N GLN A 242 18.54 -7.35 2.96
CA GLN A 242 17.13 -7.67 3.05
C GLN A 242 16.97 -9.19 3.21
N TYR A 243 16.01 -9.66 4.01
CA TYR A 243 15.70 -11.08 4.14
C TYR A 243 14.18 -11.31 4.27
N LEU A 244 13.73 -12.51 3.95
CA LEU A 244 12.36 -12.95 4.22
C LEU A 244 12.29 -13.54 5.62
N SER A 245 11.48 -12.95 6.51
CA SER A 245 11.26 -13.48 7.85
C SER A 245 10.35 -14.71 7.79
N PRO A 246 10.78 -15.87 8.30
CA PRO A 246 9.94 -17.07 8.34
C PRO A 246 8.87 -17.03 9.46
N ALA A 247 8.96 -16.06 10.39
CA ALA A 247 8.17 -16.05 11.63
C ALA A 247 6.89 -15.17 11.60
N GLY A 248 6.56 -14.54 10.46
CA GLY A 248 5.33 -13.76 10.33
C GLY A 248 4.10 -14.67 10.22
N SER A 249 3.15 -14.58 11.15
CA SER A 249 1.90 -15.33 11.09
C SER A 249 1.20 -15.14 9.74
N VAL A 250 0.76 -16.25 9.14
CA VAL A 250 0.13 -16.37 7.80
C VAL A 250 -1.13 -15.49 7.60
N TYR A 251 -1.64 -14.85 8.65
CA TYR A 251 -2.90 -14.10 8.64
C TYR A 251 -2.90 -12.78 7.85
N ARG A 252 -1.76 -12.33 7.31
CA ARG A 252 -1.73 -11.22 6.33
C ARG A 252 -0.89 -11.58 5.11
N GLN A 253 -1.43 -12.44 4.26
CA GLN A 253 -0.83 -12.77 2.95
C GLN A 253 -0.52 -11.54 2.07
N TYR A 254 -1.10 -10.38 2.37
CA TYR A 254 -0.87 -9.11 1.67
C TYR A 254 0.31 -8.29 2.20
N GLU A 255 0.89 -8.65 3.34
CA GLU A 255 2.04 -7.97 3.95
C GLU A 255 3.21 -8.94 4.11
N LEU A 256 3.69 -9.51 2.99
CA LEU A 256 5.02 -10.11 2.96
C LEU A 256 6.06 -8.99 3.17
N ILE A 257 6.30 -8.60 4.42
CA ILE A 257 7.24 -7.55 4.77
C ILE A 257 8.63 -8.15 4.72
N ALA A 258 9.38 -7.80 3.67
CA ALA A 258 10.79 -8.10 3.66
C ALA A 258 11.48 -7.19 4.68
N THR A 259 12.17 -7.80 5.62
CA THR A 259 12.83 -7.09 6.73
C THR A 259 14.28 -6.81 6.36
N TYR A 260 14.88 -5.80 6.97
CA TYR A 260 16.30 -5.51 6.80
C TYR A 260 17.06 -5.86 8.07
N ASP A 261 18.23 -6.46 7.90
CA ASP A 261 19.17 -6.75 8.97
C ASP A 261 20.53 -6.12 8.67
N THR A 262 21.30 -5.80 9.70
CA THR A 262 22.69 -5.32 9.56
C THR A 262 23.62 -6.44 10.00
N VAL A 263 24.25 -7.11 9.03
CA VAL A 263 24.97 -8.37 9.22
C VAL A 263 26.33 -8.31 8.57
N VAL A 264 27.31 -9.00 9.15
CA VAL A 264 28.58 -9.27 8.48
C VAL A 264 28.36 -10.52 7.64
N PRO A 265 28.39 -10.45 6.29
CA PRO A 265 28.13 -11.61 5.46
C PRO A 265 29.16 -12.71 5.71
N THR A 266 28.70 -13.96 5.83
CA THR A 266 29.54 -15.16 5.98
C THR A 266 29.17 -16.20 4.92
N ASP A 267 30.03 -17.20 4.76
CA ASP A 267 29.86 -18.36 3.89
C ASP A 267 28.77 -19.34 4.38
N GLU A 268 28.28 -19.20 5.62
CA GLU A 268 27.19 -20.00 6.17
C GLU A 268 25.78 -19.44 5.84
N MET A 269 25.69 -18.27 5.21
CA MET A 269 24.41 -17.57 5.01
C MET A 269 23.74 -17.92 3.69
N PHE A 270 22.44 -18.22 3.74
CA PHE A 270 21.65 -18.50 2.53
C PHE A 270 21.24 -17.23 1.79
N TYR A 271 21.28 -17.26 0.47
CA TYR A 271 20.79 -16.17 -0.36
C TYR A 271 19.98 -16.62 -1.57
N VAL A 272 19.21 -15.67 -2.10
CA VAL A 272 18.48 -15.76 -3.37
C VAL A 272 18.70 -14.47 -4.16
N LYS A 273 18.99 -14.59 -5.45
CA LYS A 273 19.19 -13.42 -6.33
C LYS A 273 17.85 -12.77 -6.66
N GLN A 274 17.81 -11.45 -6.60
CA GLN A 274 16.65 -10.64 -6.96
C GLN A 274 16.93 -9.84 -8.24
N ASP A 275 16.05 -9.97 -9.23
CA ASP A 275 16.03 -9.11 -10.41
C ASP A 275 14.73 -8.31 -10.44
N SER A 276 14.85 -6.99 -10.21
CA SER A 276 13.70 -6.08 -10.08
C SER A 276 12.73 -6.53 -8.96
N ALA A 277 11.51 -6.95 -9.31
CA ALA A 277 10.48 -7.41 -8.36
C ALA A 277 10.48 -8.94 -8.17
N ASP A 278 11.23 -9.66 -9.00
CA ASP A 278 11.23 -11.11 -9.07
C ASP A 278 12.54 -11.71 -8.54
N PHE A 279 12.52 -13.02 -8.32
CA PHE A 279 13.61 -13.76 -7.68
C PHE A 279 14.00 -14.96 -8.54
N ASP A 280 15.29 -15.25 -8.61
CA ASP A 280 15.80 -16.47 -9.27
C ASP A 280 15.85 -17.61 -8.25
N LEU A 281 14.97 -18.59 -8.43
CA LEU A 281 14.95 -19.80 -7.63
C LEU A 281 14.92 -21.02 -8.55
N ASN A 282 15.97 -21.84 -8.49
CA ASN A 282 16.15 -23.02 -9.34
C ASN A 282 16.09 -22.69 -10.85
N GLY A 283 16.75 -21.60 -11.27
CA GLY A 283 16.78 -21.16 -12.67
C GLY A 283 15.43 -20.69 -13.21
N LYS A 284 14.47 -20.40 -12.32
CA LYS A 284 13.15 -19.88 -12.66
C LYS A 284 12.93 -18.55 -11.95
N THR A 285 12.37 -17.62 -12.69
CA THR A 285 11.86 -16.36 -12.15
C THR A 285 10.58 -16.62 -11.36
N VAL A 286 10.59 -16.30 -10.07
CA VAL A 286 9.45 -16.51 -9.17
C VAL A 286 9.04 -15.20 -8.49
N SER A 287 7.75 -15.07 -8.20
CA SER A 287 7.23 -13.92 -7.46
C SER A 287 7.66 -13.98 -5.99
N LYS A 288 7.59 -12.85 -5.28
CA LYS A 288 7.88 -12.79 -3.84
C LYS A 288 7.04 -13.79 -3.02
N LYS A 289 5.78 -13.98 -3.40
CA LYS A 289 4.84 -14.90 -2.74
C LYS A 289 5.29 -16.35 -2.93
N ASP A 290 5.65 -16.71 -4.16
CA ASP A 290 6.09 -18.06 -4.49
C ASP A 290 7.44 -18.40 -3.85
N LEU A 291 8.35 -17.41 -3.78
CA LEU A 291 9.61 -17.54 -3.05
C LEU A 291 9.36 -17.81 -1.55
N HIS A 292 8.50 -17.02 -0.90
CA HIS A 292 8.18 -17.22 0.52
C HIS A 292 7.60 -18.63 0.78
N ASN A 293 6.68 -19.07 -0.07
CA ASN A 293 6.12 -20.42 0.01
C ASN A 293 7.20 -21.50 -0.19
N ALA A 294 8.11 -21.30 -1.14
CA ALA A 294 9.22 -22.22 -1.39
C ALA A 294 10.14 -22.36 -0.15
N ILE A 295 10.54 -21.23 0.45
CA ILE A 295 11.39 -21.21 1.66
C ILE A 295 10.69 -21.91 2.82
N ASN A 296 9.41 -21.61 3.05
CA ASN A 296 8.63 -22.27 4.11
C ASN A 296 8.54 -23.78 3.90
N ASN A 297 8.33 -24.23 2.66
CA ASN A 297 8.27 -25.65 2.35
C ASN A 297 9.64 -26.32 2.54
N LEU A 298 10.74 -25.67 2.16
CA LEU A 298 12.11 -26.14 2.45
C LEU A 298 12.36 -26.30 3.96
N MET A 299 11.91 -25.33 4.78
CA MET A 299 12.00 -25.42 6.24
C MET A 299 11.12 -26.52 6.84
N LYS A 300 9.89 -26.68 6.33
CA LYS A 300 8.97 -27.76 6.76
C LYS A 300 9.51 -29.14 6.39
N ALA A 301 10.13 -29.25 5.22
CA ALA A 301 10.78 -30.46 4.74
C ALA A 301 12.08 -30.77 5.49
N GLY A 302 12.62 -29.85 6.29
CA GLY A 302 13.90 -30.03 6.98
C GLY A 302 15.13 -29.89 6.08
N VAL A 303 14.96 -29.37 4.85
CA VAL A 303 16.07 -29.12 3.91
C VAL A 303 16.97 -28.00 4.45
N ILE A 304 16.36 -26.93 4.97
CA ILE A 304 17.06 -25.87 5.70
C ILE A 304 16.56 -25.79 7.15
N PRO A 305 17.39 -25.34 8.11
CA PRO A 305 16.98 -25.20 9.51
C PRO A 305 15.77 -24.29 9.69
N ARG A 306 14.93 -24.59 10.69
CA ARG A 306 13.78 -23.73 11.02
C ARG A 306 14.27 -22.40 11.59
N GLY A 307 13.71 -21.30 11.07
CA GLY A 307 14.06 -19.95 11.52
C GLY A 307 15.26 -19.34 10.80
N GLU A 308 15.91 -20.11 9.92
CA GLU A 308 17.06 -19.65 9.15
C GLU A 308 16.70 -18.45 8.25
N LYS A 309 17.64 -17.51 8.10
CA LYS A 309 17.40 -16.31 7.29
C LYS A 309 17.87 -16.53 5.86
N VAL A 310 16.96 -16.32 4.91
CA VAL A 310 17.30 -16.29 3.48
C VAL A 310 17.35 -14.85 3.01
N TYR A 311 18.54 -14.40 2.62
CA TYR A 311 18.80 -13.02 2.21
C TYR A 311 18.46 -12.80 0.73
N LEU A 312 17.84 -11.67 0.44
CA LEU A 312 17.42 -11.25 -0.90
C LEU A 312 18.46 -10.29 -1.47
N LEU A 313 19.22 -10.73 -2.47
CA LEU A 313 20.31 -9.95 -3.04
C LEU A 313 19.88 -9.29 -4.36
N ASN A 314 19.52 -8.01 -4.30
CA ASN A 314 19.36 -7.18 -5.49
C ASN A 314 20.71 -6.93 -6.19
N LYS A 315 20.70 -6.35 -7.40
CA LYS A 315 21.92 -6.07 -8.19
C LYS A 315 23.01 -5.32 -7.44
N ALA A 316 22.66 -4.44 -6.50
CA ALA A 316 23.64 -3.72 -5.69
C ALA A 316 24.24 -4.60 -4.57
N ALA A 317 23.41 -5.41 -3.92
CA ALA A 317 23.79 -6.30 -2.83
C ALA A 317 24.54 -7.55 -3.31
N GLN A 318 24.35 -7.99 -4.56
CA GLN A 318 25.07 -9.11 -5.16
C GLN A 318 26.59 -8.92 -5.17
N LYS A 319 27.09 -7.68 -5.11
CA LYS A 319 28.54 -7.38 -4.95
C LYS A 319 29.15 -7.94 -3.66
N VAL A 320 28.34 -8.35 -2.70
CA VAL A 320 28.82 -9.09 -1.51
C VAL A 320 29.43 -10.44 -1.92
N LEU A 321 28.88 -11.07 -2.96
CA LEU A 321 29.34 -12.35 -3.48
C LEU A 321 30.75 -12.29 -4.08
N ASP A 322 31.21 -11.09 -4.48
CA ASP A 322 32.60 -10.87 -4.94
C ASP A 322 33.62 -11.03 -3.80
N THR A 323 33.15 -11.01 -2.54
CA THR A 323 34.00 -11.01 -1.34
C THR A 323 33.70 -12.14 -0.37
N VAL A 324 32.50 -12.72 -0.42
CA VAL A 324 32.02 -13.75 0.51
C VAL A 324 31.23 -14.78 -0.28
N ASP A 325 31.60 -16.05 -0.18
CA ASP A 325 30.94 -17.16 -0.87
C ASP A 325 29.71 -17.64 -0.08
N MET A 326 28.64 -16.85 -0.12
CA MET A 326 27.37 -17.19 0.53
C MET A 326 26.73 -18.44 -0.13
N ILE A 327 25.86 -19.14 0.60
CA ILE A 327 25.19 -20.35 0.11
C ILE A 327 24.02 -20.01 -0.81
N ASP A 328 24.11 -20.37 -2.10
CA ASP A 328 22.97 -20.28 -3.02
C ASP A 328 21.89 -21.28 -2.60
N LEU A 329 20.72 -20.77 -2.19
CA LEU A 329 19.62 -21.60 -1.69
C LEU A 329 19.19 -22.67 -2.71
N SER A 330 19.23 -22.36 -4.00
CA SER A 330 18.79 -23.29 -5.05
C SER A 330 19.74 -24.45 -5.21
N VAL A 331 21.05 -24.17 -5.16
CA VAL A 331 22.11 -25.18 -5.28
C VAL A 331 22.09 -26.08 -4.05
N PHE A 332 22.09 -25.48 -2.86
CA PHE A 332 22.05 -26.22 -1.60
C PHE A 332 20.79 -27.09 -1.48
N ALA A 333 19.61 -26.55 -1.83
CA ALA A 333 18.38 -27.31 -1.77
C ALA A 333 18.41 -28.53 -2.69
N LYS A 334 18.97 -28.43 -3.90
CA LYS A 334 19.14 -29.58 -4.80
C LYS A 334 20.01 -30.66 -4.18
N GLU A 335 21.23 -30.29 -3.79
CA GLU A 335 22.19 -31.24 -3.21
C GLU A 335 21.60 -31.94 -1.98
N LYS A 336 21.01 -31.17 -1.06
CA LYS A 336 20.42 -31.72 0.15
C LYS A 336 19.21 -32.61 -0.13
N LEU A 337 18.38 -32.25 -1.11
CA LEU A 337 17.25 -33.09 -1.52
C LEU A 337 17.71 -34.40 -2.16
N ALA A 338 18.79 -34.39 -2.95
CA ALA A 338 19.37 -35.60 -3.51
C ALA A 338 19.88 -36.56 -2.40
N ASP A 339 20.43 -36.02 -1.31
CA ASP A 339 20.80 -36.82 -0.14
C ASP A 339 19.60 -37.36 0.65
N MET A 340 18.53 -36.57 0.74
CA MET A 340 17.33 -36.91 1.51
C MET A 340 16.40 -37.87 0.76
N VAL A 341 16.46 -37.87 -0.56
CA VAL A 341 15.54 -38.61 -1.43
C VAL A 341 16.35 -39.46 -2.40
N ASP A 342 16.43 -40.76 -2.10
CA ASP A 342 16.94 -41.71 -3.06
C ASP A 342 15.93 -41.90 -4.21
N ALA A 343 16.22 -41.25 -5.34
CA ALA A 343 15.38 -41.27 -6.53
C ALA A 343 15.19 -42.69 -7.10
N THR A 344 16.05 -43.65 -6.75
CA THR A 344 15.90 -45.05 -7.18
C THR A 344 14.85 -45.81 -6.38
N SER A 345 14.62 -45.44 -5.12
CA SER A 345 13.64 -46.05 -4.23
C SER A 345 12.33 -45.26 -4.07
N LEU A 346 12.24 -44.06 -4.67
CA LEU A 346 11.02 -43.23 -4.64
C LEU A 346 9.82 -43.98 -5.24
N ARG A 347 8.85 -44.33 -4.39
CA ARG A 347 7.51 -44.77 -4.78
C ARG A 347 6.51 -43.74 -4.27
N LEU A 348 5.74 -43.14 -5.18
CA LEU A 348 4.64 -42.29 -4.77
C LEU A 348 3.48 -43.18 -4.36
N PRO A 349 2.97 -43.08 -3.13
CA PRO A 349 1.83 -43.89 -2.73
C PRO A 349 0.62 -43.48 -3.55
N ASP A 350 0.06 -44.41 -4.32
CA ASP A 350 -1.38 -44.36 -4.57
C ASP A 350 -2.03 -44.85 -3.26
N ALA A 351 -2.44 -43.88 -2.43
CA ALA A 351 -2.96 -44.09 -1.06
C ALA A 351 -4.10 -45.13 -1.00
N SER A 352 -4.65 -45.51 -2.14
CA SER A 352 -5.66 -46.55 -2.27
C SER A 352 -5.13 -47.93 -1.81
N TRP A 353 -3.97 -48.42 -2.24
CA TRP A 353 -3.57 -49.83 -2.03
C TRP A 353 -3.07 -50.18 -0.63
N GLN A 354 -2.50 -49.22 0.09
CA GLN A 354 -1.92 -49.41 1.43
C GLN A 354 -2.95 -49.26 2.57
N ALA A 355 -4.25 -49.15 2.24
CA ALA A 355 -5.28 -49.15 3.26
C ALA A 355 -5.19 -50.45 4.08
N ARG A 356 -5.01 -50.32 5.41
CA ARG A 356 -4.88 -51.45 6.35
C ARG A 356 -5.93 -52.54 6.11
N GLU A 357 -7.16 -52.14 5.81
CA GLU A 357 -8.27 -53.03 5.47
C GLU A 357 -7.98 -53.95 4.26
N ARG A 358 -7.25 -53.48 3.24
CA ARG A 358 -6.90 -54.28 2.05
C ARG A 358 -5.76 -55.24 2.34
N VAL A 359 -4.73 -54.78 3.07
CA VAL A 359 -3.62 -55.63 3.52
C VAL A 359 -4.19 -56.80 4.34
N ASP A 360 -5.08 -56.50 5.29
CA ASP A 360 -5.76 -57.50 6.11
C ASP A 360 -6.58 -58.49 5.26
N LYS A 361 -7.26 -58.02 4.19
CA LYS A 361 -8.03 -58.89 3.28
C LYS A 361 -7.12 -59.78 2.42
N CYS A 362 -6.06 -59.22 1.84
CA CYS A 362 -5.08 -60.00 1.08
C CYS A 362 -4.45 -61.07 1.97
N GLN A 363 -4.08 -60.74 3.20
CA GLN A 363 -3.50 -61.68 4.14
C GLN A 363 -4.47 -62.80 4.55
N LYS A 364 -5.76 -62.50 4.68
CA LYS A 364 -6.81 -63.52 4.88
C LYS A 364 -6.95 -64.46 3.69
N VAL A 365 -6.90 -63.95 2.47
CA VAL A 365 -6.98 -64.78 1.25
C VAL A 365 -5.73 -65.64 1.07
N LEU A 366 -4.55 -65.12 1.40
CA LEU A 366 -3.31 -65.90 1.42
C LEU A 366 -3.32 -67.01 2.49
N SER A 367 -4.12 -66.85 3.55
CA SER A 367 -4.24 -67.82 4.65
C SER A 367 -5.43 -68.78 4.51
N ALA A 368 -6.23 -68.65 3.44
CA ALA A 368 -7.41 -69.48 3.23
C ALA A 368 -7.02 -70.89 2.73
N GLU A 369 -7.66 -71.94 3.25
CA GLU A 369 -7.45 -73.33 2.80
C GLU A 369 -8.19 -73.67 1.48
N VAL A 370 -8.83 -72.69 0.87
CA VAL A 370 -9.59 -72.84 -0.37
C VAL A 370 -8.69 -72.57 -1.58
N PRO A 371 -8.83 -73.31 -2.70
CA PRO A 371 -8.05 -73.04 -3.91
C PRO A 371 -8.32 -71.63 -4.46
N VAL A 372 -7.30 -70.77 -4.44
CA VAL A 372 -7.34 -69.42 -5.02
C VAL A 372 -6.52 -69.42 -6.32
N PRO A 373 -6.99 -68.78 -7.41
CA PRO A 373 -6.22 -68.64 -8.63
C PRO A 373 -4.84 -67.99 -8.42
N ALA A 374 -3.84 -68.44 -9.18
CA ALA A 374 -2.43 -68.04 -9.00
C ALA A 374 -2.21 -66.54 -9.23
N GLU A 375 -2.96 -65.94 -10.14
CA GLU A 375 -2.91 -64.52 -10.47
C GLU A 375 -3.44 -63.65 -9.31
N ILE A 376 -4.47 -64.13 -8.61
CA ILE A 376 -5.02 -63.45 -7.42
C ILE A 376 -4.06 -63.59 -6.24
N LEU A 377 -3.44 -64.75 -6.07
CA LEU A 377 -2.39 -64.97 -5.06
C LEU A 377 -1.17 -64.09 -5.33
N SER A 378 -0.76 -63.93 -6.59
CA SER A 378 0.33 -63.05 -7.01
C SER A 378 0.07 -61.60 -6.61
N VAL A 379 -1.13 -61.08 -6.90
CA VAL A 379 -1.54 -59.72 -6.49
C VAL A 379 -1.58 -59.58 -4.97
N CYS A 380 -2.14 -60.57 -4.24
CA CYS A 380 -2.22 -60.51 -2.78
C CYS A 380 -0.84 -60.54 -2.12
N ASN A 381 0.09 -61.36 -2.62
CA ASN A 381 1.48 -61.38 -2.18
C ASN A 381 2.15 -60.03 -2.43
N LEU A 382 1.99 -59.45 -3.62
CA LEU A 382 2.54 -58.13 -3.93
C LEU A 382 2.00 -57.02 -3.01
N VAL A 383 0.70 -57.05 -2.67
CA VAL A 383 0.09 -56.08 -1.74
C VAL A 383 0.65 -56.24 -0.32
N VAL A 384 0.80 -57.48 0.17
CA VAL A 384 1.31 -57.76 1.52
C VAL A 384 2.81 -57.47 1.61
N ASP A 385 3.59 -57.85 0.60
CA ASP A 385 5.03 -57.60 0.51
C ASP A 385 5.33 -56.10 0.36
N ASP A 386 4.53 -55.36 -0.43
CA ASP A 386 4.68 -53.91 -0.54
C ASP A 386 4.35 -53.20 0.78
N ALA A 387 3.39 -53.71 1.56
CA ALA A 387 3.06 -53.20 2.89
C ALA A 387 4.09 -53.56 3.98
N ALA A 388 4.82 -54.68 3.82
CA ALA A 388 5.82 -55.15 4.78
C ALA A 388 7.22 -54.54 4.56
N GLY A 389 7.50 -54.01 3.37
CA GLY A 389 8.81 -53.43 3.06
C GLY A 389 9.06 -52.09 3.76
N PRO A 390 10.23 -51.88 4.40
CA PRO A 390 10.63 -50.57 4.92
C PRO A 390 11.01 -49.67 3.74
N LYS A 391 10.02 -49.10 3.06
CA LYS A 391 10.25 -48.07 2.04
C LYS A 391 9.99 -46.72 2.68
N ALA A 392 10.80 -45.72 2.32
CA ALA A 392 10.52 -44.33 2.61
C ALA A 392 9.29 -43.90 1.79
N THR A 393 8.10 -44.36 2.18
CA THR A 393 6.83 -43.91 1.63
C THR A 393 6.57 -42.52 2.18
N LEU A 394 7.17 -41.52 1.53
CA LEU A 394 6.78 -40.15 1.73
C LEU A 394 5.40 -39.98 1.11
N ALA A 395 4.41 -39.65 1.95
CA ALA A 395 3.08 -39.32 1.48
C ALA A 395 3.16 -38.21 0.43
N SER A 396 2.31 -38.27 -0.60
CA SER A 396 2.34 -37.32 -1.73
C SER A 396 2.05 -35.87 -1.29
N ASP A 397 1.46 -35.68 -0.11
CA ASP A 397 1.19 -34.41 0.56
C ASP A 397 2.31 -33.98 1.54
N SER A 398 3.37 -34.77 1.69
CA SER A 398 4.51 -34.41 2.53
C SER A 398 5.18 -33.14 1.99
N PRO A 399 5.52 -32.16 2.84
CA PRO A 399 6.27 -30.97 2.43
C PRO A 399 7.56 -31.30 1.68
N LEU A 400 8.22 -32.41 2.02
CA LEU A 400 9.41 -32.88 1.33
C LEU A 400 9.13 -33.27 -0.13
N MET A 401 7.97 -33.87 -0.40
CA MET A 401 7.57 -34.25 -1.77
C MET A 401 7.17 -33.04 -2.61
N GLU A 402 6.49 -32.06 -2.03
CA GLU A 402 6.17 -30.81 -2.73
C GLU A 402 7.46 -30.06 -3.15
N VAL A 403 8.45 -30.03 -2.25
CA VAL A 403 9.77 -29.47 -2.53
C VAL A 403 10.49 -30.31 -3.59
N TYR A 404 10.56 -31.63 -3.44
CA TYR A 404 11.24 -32.52 -4.37
C TYR A 404 10.67 -32.38 -5.80
N ARG A 405 9.35 -32.39 -5.95
CA ARG A 405 8.66 -32.18 -7.24
C ARG A 405 9.06 -30.85 -7.90
N ARG A 406 9.33 -29.81 -7.12
CA ARG A 406 9.73 -28.49 -7.64
C ARG A 406 11.18 -28.48 -8.12
N TYR A 407 12.07 -29.19 -7.43
CA TYR A 407 13.50 -29.19 -7.74
C TYR A 407 13.90 -30.27 -8.76
N TYR A 408 13.19 -31.40 -8.79
CA TYR A 408 13.42 -32.58 -9.63
C TYR A 408 12.15 -33.01 -10.36
N PRO A 409 11.59 -32.17 -11.25
CA PRO A 409 10.29 -32.45 -11.88
C PRO A 409 10.34 -33.66 -12.82
N ALA A 410 11.48 -33.92 -13.48
CA ALA A 410 11.62 -35.03 -14.41
C ALA A 410 11.73 -36.37 -13.66
N GLU A 411 12.50 -36.42 -12.59
CA GLU A 411 12.68 -37.58 -11.72
C GLU A 411 11.38 -37.89 -10.97
N TYR A 412 10.69 -36.84 -10.50
CA TYR A 412 9.36 -36.99 -9.91
C TYR A 412 8.37 -37.57 -10.93
N ALA A 413 8.33 -37.04 -12.16
CA ALA A 413 7.46 -37.56 -13.21
C ALA A 413 7.82 -39.01 -13.57
N ALA A 414 9.11 -39.33 -13.71
CA ALA A 414 9.60 -40.67 -13.96
C ALA A 414 9.16 -41.63 -12.84
N ALA A 415 9.35 -41.26 -11.58
CA ALA A 415 8.92 -42.04 -10.43
C ALA A 415 7.38 -42.17 -10.34
N SER A 416 6.63 -41.13 -10.71
CA SER A 416 5.16 -41.18 -10.82
C SER A 416 4.68 -42.11 -11.93
N SER A 417 5.47 -42.23 -13.01
CA SER A 417 5.17 -43.05 -14.18
C SER A 417 5.66 -44.49 -14.08
N ARG A 418 6.52 -44.82 -13.10
CA ARG A 418 6.89 -46.21 -12.82
C ARG A 418 5.61 -46.93 -12.44
N ALA A 419 5.19 -47.89 -13.26
CA ALA A 419 4.01 -48.70 -12.97
C ALA A 419 4.19 -49.29 -11.56
N ASP A 420 3.24 -49.00 -10.68
CA ASP A 420 3.18 -49.67 -9.39
C ASP A 420 3.05 -51.17 -9.69
N PRO A 421 4.00 -52.02 -9.26
CA PRO A 421 3.95 -53.45 -9.55
C PRO A 421 2.63 -54.10 -9.11
N VAL A 422 1.99 -53.56 -8.06
CA VAL A 422 0.67 -53.99 -7.60
C VAL A 422 -0.40 -53.64 -8.63
N VAL A 423 -0.38 -52.40 -9.15
CA VAL A 423 -1.33 -51.94 -10.16
C VAL A 423 -1.14 -52.71 -11.47
N GLN A 424 0.10 -52.96 -11.88
CA GLN A 424 0.40 -53.75 -13.07
C GLN A 424 -0.11 -55.19 -12.92
N ALA A 425 0.26 -55.89 -11.84
CA ALA A 425 -0.19 -57.26 -11.59
C ALA A 425 -1.72 -57.35 -11.48
N TYR A 426 -2.36 -56.33 -10.91
CA TYR A 426 -3.83 -56.25 -10.86
C TYR A 426 -4.45 -56.07 -12.25
N HIS A 427 -3.87 -55.24 -13.12
CA HIS A 427 -4.34 -55.10 -14.50
C HIS A 427 -4.21 -56.42 -15.27
N GLU A 428 -3.09 -57.12 -15.14
CA GLU A 428 -2.86 -58.45 -15.73
C GLU A 428 -3.89 -59.48 -15.22
N MET A 429 -4.22 -59.43 -13.92
CA MET A 429 -5.30 -60.24 -13.34
C MET A 429 -6.66 -59.90 -13.95
N LEU A 430 -7.00 -58.62 -14.15
CA LEU A 430 -8.26 -58.21 -14.75
C LEU A 430 -8.40 -58.59 -16.23
N GLU A 431 -7.31 -58.64 -16.98
CA GLU A 431 -7.30 -59.16 -18.35
C GLU A 431 -7.64 -60.66 -18.38
N THR A 432 -7.14 -61.41 -17.40
CA THR A 432 -7.44 -62.84 -17.23
C THR A 432 -8.88 -63.07 -16.76
N TYR A 433 -9.42 -62.14 -15.97
CA TYR A 433 -10.77 -62.21 -15.40
C TYR A 433 -11.62 -60.99 -15.77
N PRO A 434 -12.04 -60.83 -17.04
CA PRO A 434 -12.70 -59.62 -17.54
C PRO A 434 -14.08 -59.36 -16.91
N LEU A 435 -14.71 -60.37 -16.30
CA LEU A 435 -15.93 -60.20 -15.51
C LEU A 435 -15.70 -59.34 -14.25
N LEU A 436 -14.46 -59.20 -13.80
CA LEU A 436 -14.06 -58.29 -12.73
C LEU A 436 -13.92 -56.82 -13.22
N ASN A 437 -13.85 -56.59 -14.54
CA ASN A 437 -13.55 -55.28 -15.16
C ASN A 437 -14.80 -54.37 -15.32
N HIS A 438 -16.00 -54.93 -15.49
CA HIS A 438 -17.14 -54.18 -16.04
C HIS A 438 -18.08 -53.46 -15.04
N THR A 439 -17.71 -53.25 -13.76
CA THR A 439 -18.65 -52.58 -12.83
C THR A 439 -17.99 -51.77 -11.70
N ILE A 440 -18.04 -50.42 -11.80
CA ILE A 440 -17.88 -49.41 -10.73
C ILE A 440 -16.45 -49.27 -10.11
N SER A 441 -16.10 -48.05 -9.67
CA SER A 441 -14.76 -47.53 -9.34
C SER A 441 -13.84 -48.37 -8.42
N TYR A 442 -12.55 -48.33 -8.80
CA TYR A 442 -11.26 -48.78 -8.24
C TYR A 442 -11.17 -49.50 -6.86
N PRO A 443 -11.78 -49.06 -5.73
CA PRO A 443 -11.57 -49.72 -4.41
C PRO A 443 -12.62 -50.75 -3.96
N THR A 444 -13.86 -50.62 -4.42
CA THR A 444 -15.00 -51.16 -3.64
C THR A 444 -15.31 -52.63 -3.95
N LYS A 445 -14.95 -53.13 -5.13
CA LYS A 445 -15.30 -54.49 -5.57
C LYS A 445 -14.25 -55.55 -5.37
N PHE A 446 -12.96 -55.21 -5.42
CA PHE A 446 -11.92 -56.11 -4.90
C PHE A 446 -12.24 -56.44 -3.44
N ASN A 447 -12.58 -55.42 -2.66
CA ASN A 447 -13.10 -55.59 -1.30
C ASN A 447 -14.35 -56.48 -1.18
N HIS A 448 -15.25 -56.46 -2.17
CA HIS A 448 -16.47 -57.29 -2.19
C HIS A 448 -16.21 -58.73 -2.62
N TYR A 449 -15.36 -58.95 -3.62
CA TYR A 449 -14.95 -60.29 -4.06
C TYR A 449 -14.09 -60.99 -3.01
N MET A 450 -13.16 -60.25 -2.41
CA MET A 450 -12.39 -60.72 -1.24
C MET A 450 -13.32 -61.01 -0.06
N ALA A 451 -14.38 -60.22 0.17
CA ALA A 451 -15.38 -60.53 1.18
C ALA A 451 -16.20 -61.79 0.85
N LEU A 452 -16.53 -62.06 -0.42
CA LEU A 452 -17.20 -63.29 -0.84
C LEU A 452 -16.31 -64.53 -0.65
N LEU A 453 -15.02 -64.43 -0.99
CA LEU A 453 -14.04 -65.51 -0.76
C LEU A 453 -13.81 -65.75 0.74
N VAL A 454 -13.69 -64.67 1.52
CA VAL A 454 -13.51 -64.76 2.99
C VAL A 454 -14.77 -65.31 3.66
N ASN A 455 -15.98 -64.93 3.23
CA ASN A 455 -17.24 -65.45 3.80
C ASN A 455 -17.55 -66.90 3.39
N GLN A 456 -16.80 -67.47 2.43
CA GLN A 456 -16.86 -68.89 2.06
C GLN A 456 -15.80 -69.74 2.79
N CYS A 457 -14.93 -69.12 3.59
CA CYS A 457 -14.03 -69.80 4.50
C CYS A 457 -14.69 -69.91 5.90
N PRO A 458 -14.75 -71.11 6.51
CA PRO A 458 -15.35 -71.29 7.85
C PRO A 458 -14.59 -70.59 8.98
#